data_AF-A0AAU2SG28-F1
#
_entry.id   AF-A0AAU2SG28-F1
#
_cell.length_a   1.000
_cell.length_b   1.000
_cell.length_c   1.000
_cell.angle_alpha   90.00
_cell.angle_beta   90.00
_cell.angle_gamma   90.00
#
_symmetry.space_group_name_H-M   'P 1'
#
loop_
_entity.id
_entity.type
_entity.pdbx_description
1 polymer ?
#
loop_
_entity_poly.entity_id
_entity_poly.type
_entity_poly.pdbx_seq_one_letter_code
_entity_poly.pdbx_strand_id
1 'polypeptide(L)'
;MTDHALRLLRENPRLAALAEFPFDFSLDRAEYGHGEPVRLVSGGSLEVVAGDAGGGTYFVCEDGSVLYADSEGSAGLVGSGFDEAFEILIGLGGEDDRDEEEEEYYGYEAARAELRVALGFPERSREELEALLDAAQARTWPDFLLLNAEEGCAYELIGPPPPPLWERVPVPGGFEGDPASEPLYTWTDLALAQGRTNLARAAHPAVRRDLPGPGPAAAGGRPHPPGHGRTDAARGQLGACRRAAPGGARPASARGAAGDAGRLRDAVTEPGASGQPTSGSVRAGGRSGRKPWERRDRYAAL
;
A
#
# COMPACT_ATOMS: atom_id res chain seq x y z
N MET A 1 5.89 -8.09 21.02
CA MET A 1 5.18 -7.18 20.10
C MET A 1 4.14 -6.47 20.91
N THR A 2 4.13 -5.15 20.89
CA THR A 2 3.18 -4.36 21.67
C THR A 2 2.10 -3.84 20.71
N ASP A 3 0.90 -4.38 20.89
CA ASP A 3 -0.37 -3.94 20.33
C ASP A 3 -1.13 -3.09 21.37
N HIS A 4 -0.37 -2.52 22.32
CA HIS A 4 -0.91 -1.84 23.49
C HIS A 4 -1.70 -0.61 23.08
N ALA A 5 -1.18 0.18 22.15
CA ALA A 5 -1.85 1.36 21.65
C ALA A 5 -3.13 1.01 20.89
N LEU A 6 -3.11 -0.02 20.04
CA LEU A 6 -4.31 -0.47 19.31
C LEU A 6 -5.42 -0.90 20.28
N ARG A 7 -5.07 -1.67 21.31
CA ARG A 7 -6.01 -2.08 22.35
C ARG A 7 -6.59 -0.87 23.09
N LEU A 8 -5.76 0.10 23.49
CA LEU A 8 -6.22 1.31 24.16
C LEU A 8 -7.13 2.17 23.28
N LEU A 9 -6.82 2.31 21.98
CA LEU A 9 -7.67 3.03 21.03
C LEU A 9 -9.04 2.35 20.91
N ARG A 10 -9.09 1.02 20.84
CA ARG A 10 -10.34 0.24 20.79
C ARG A 10 -11.16 0.37 22.09
N GLU A 11 -10.52 0.48 23.24
CA GLU A 11 -11.18 0.59 24.55
C GLU A 11 -11.60 2.03 24.90
N ASN A 12 -11.02 3.05 24.25
CA ASN A 12 -11.21 4.45 24.63
C ASN A 12 -11.67 5.32 23.44
N PRO A 13 -12.98 5.62 23.34
CA PRO A 13 -13.55 6.43 22.25
C PRO A 13 -12.93 7.83 22.12
N ARG A 14 -12.42 8.42 23.22
CA ARG A 14 -11.76 9.73 23.17
C ARG A 14 -10.41 9.64 22.46
N LEU A 15 -9.62 8.59 22.74
CA LEU A 15 -8.35 8.38 22.05
C LEU A 15 -8.57 8.01 20.59
N ALA A 16 -9.59 7.21 20.28
CA ALA A 16 -10.00 6.93 18.91
C ALA A 16 -10.39 8.22 18.15
N ALA A 17 -11.16 9.10 18.77
CA ALA A 17 -11.54 10.38 18.16
C ALA A 17 -10.32 11.29 17.92
N LEU A 18 -9.34 11.30 18.82
CA LEU A 18 -8.09 12.04 18.63
C LEU A 18 -7.20 11.44 17.53
N ALA A 19 -7.23 10.11 17.37
CA ALA A 19 -6.54 9.43 16.29
C ALA A 19 -7.19 9.74 14.92
N GLU A 20 -8.52 9.69 14.86
CA GLU A 20 -9.27 10.02 13.65
C GLU A 20 -9.09 11.48 13.28
N PHE A 21 -9.12 12.36 14.27
CA PHE A 21 -8.89 13.76 14.07
C PHE A 21 -8.00 14.34 15.17
N PRO A 22 -6.81 14.85 14.82
CA PRO A 22 -6.48 15.37 13.50
C PRO A 22 -5.55 14.47 12.64
N PHE A 23 -5.23 13.25 13.08
CA PHE A 23 -4.23 12.40 12.40
C PHE A 23 -4.78 11.52 11.27
N ASP A 24 -6.09 11.60 11.00
CA ASP A 24 -6.76 10.89 9.93
C ASP A 24 -6.57 9.37 10.02
N PHE A 25 -6.72 8.82 11.24
CA PHE A 25 -6.65 7.39 11.52
C PHE A 25 -7.95 6.92 12.17
N SER A 26 -8.81 6.27 11.39
CA SER A 26 -10.15 5.87 11.84
C SER A 26 -10.26 4.36 11.95
N LEU A 27 -10.60 3.89 13.16
CA LEU A 27 -10.89 2.47 13.43
C LEU A 27 -12.19 2.04 12.74
N ASP A 28 -13.19 2.92 12.67
CA ASP A 28 -14.49 2.62 12.06
C ASP A 28 -14.36 2.32 10.56
N ARG A 29 -13.32 2.86 9.91
CA ARG A 29 -13.03 2.59 8.50
C ARG A 29 -12.51 1.18 8.25
N ALA A 30 -12.04 0.47 9.28
CA ALA A 30 -11.59 -0.90 9.14
C ALA A 30 -12.71 -1.85 8.64
N GLU A 31 -13.96 -1.54 8.98
CA GLU A 31 -15.13 -2.34 8.57
C GLU A 31 -15.36 -2.34 7.05
N TYR A 32 -14.91 -1.29 6.35
CA TYR A 32 -15.02 -1.20 4.88
C TYR A 32 -13.93 -2.03 4.18
N GLY A 33 -12.89 -2.43 4.91
CA GLY A 33 -11.73 -3.11 4.36
C GLY A 33 -10.94 -2.24 3.39
N HIS A 34 -10.10 -2.88 2.59
CA HIS A 34 -9.45 -2.22 1.45
C HIS A 34 -10.37 -2.26 0.24
N GLY A 35 -10.32 -1.23 -0.62
CA GLY A 35 -11.21 -1.07 -1.77
C GLY A 35 -11.10 -2.18 -2.82
N GLU A 36 -10.03 -2.98 -2.77
CA GLU A 36 -9.79 -4.13 -3.62
C GLU A 36 -9.16 -5.28 -2.81
N PRO A 37 -9.29 -6.55 -3.26
CA PRO A 37 -8.67 -7.67 -2.57
C PRO A 37 -7.15 -7.62 -2.74
N VAL A 38 -6.42 -7.68 -1.62
CA VAL A 38 -4.95 -7.62 -1.59
C VAL A 38 -4.35 -8.78 -0.81
N ARG A 39 -3.08 -9.07 -1.09
CA ARG A 39 -2.29 -10.07 -0.35
C ARG A 39 -0.81 -9.71 -0.35
N LEU A 40 -0.08 -10.19 0.64
CA LEU A 40 1.38 -10.11 0.61
C LEU A 40 1.96 -11.08 -0.43
N VAL A 41 3.07 -10.68 -1.05
CA VAL A 41 3.82 -11.58 -1.94
C VAL A 41 4.33 -12.82 -1.18
N SER A 42 4.72 -12.68 0.09
CA SER A 42 5.12 -13.77 0.97
C SER A 42 4.00 -14.78 1.26
N GLY A 43 2.74 -14.36 1.10
CA GLY A 43 1.56 -15.15 1.48
C GLY A 43 1.17 -15.00 2.96
N GLY A 44 1.86 -14.16 3.74
CA GLY A 44 1.47 -13.84 5.10
C GLY A 44 0.11 -13.14 5.18
N SER A 45 -0.56 -13.29 6.33
CA SER A 45 -1.89 -12.70 6.55
C SER A 45 -1.85 -11.19 6.74
N LEU A 46 -2.94 -10.52 6.37
CA LEU A 46 -3.19 -9.09 6.59
C LEU A 46 -4.50 -8.92 7.36
N GLU A 47 -4.45 -8.23 8.50
CA GLU A 47 -5.63 -7.76 9.24
C GLU A 47 -5.80 -6.26 9.00
N VAL A 48 -6.95 -5.84 8.47
CA VAL A 48 -7.29 -4.42 8.39
C VAL A 48 -7.58 -3.90 9.79
N VAL A 49 -6.88 -2.85 10.22
CA VAL A 49 -7.05 -2.28 11.56
C VAL A 49 -7.56 -0.84 11.57
N ALA A 50 -7.38 -0.11 10.46
CA ALA A 50 -7.88 1.25 10.30
C ALA A 50 -7.86 1.66 8.82
N GLY A 51 -8.51 2.79 8.54
CA GLY A 51 -8.36 3.52 7.29
C GLY A 51 -8.32 5.02 7.52
N ASP A 52 -8.18 5.77 6.43
CA ASP A 52 -8.17 7.23 6.46
C ASP A 52 -9.21 7.84 5.50
N ALA A 53 -9.32 9.16 5.52
CA ALA A 53 -10.26 9.91 4.69
C ALA A 53 -9.85 9.95 3.20
N GLY A 54 -8.57 9.74 2.89
CA GLY A 54 -8.04 9.59 1.53
C GLY A 54 -8.37 8.23 0.90
N GLY A 55 -8.83 7.26 1.69
CA GLY A 55 -9.09 5.89 1.23
C GLY A 55 -7.91 4.95 1.43
N GLY A 56 -6.88 5.39 2.14
CA GLY A 56 -5.78 4.55 2.58
C GLY A 56 -6.21 3.55 3.66
N THR A 57 -5.45 2.48 3.79
CA THR A 57 -5.74 1.34 4.69
C THR A 57 -4.48 0.93 5.45
N TYR A 58 -4.65 0.68 6.74
CA TYR A 58 -3.61 0.16 7.63
C TYR A 58 -3.85 -1.32 7.88
N PHE A 59 -2.83 -2.12 7.66
CA PHE A 59 -2.84 -3.56 7.90
C PHE A 59 -1.82 -3.93 8.96
N VAL A 60 -2.21 -4.83 9.86
CA VAL A 60 -1.27 -5.58 10.69
C VAL A 60 -0.91 -6.88 9.95
N CYS A 61 0.38 -7.08 9.71
CA CYS A 61 0.92 -8.28 9.08
C CYS A 61 1.01 -9.44 10.09
N GLU A 62 1.26 -10.66 9.61
CA GLU A 62 1.43 -11.85 10.47
C GLU A 62 2.57 -11.69 11.52
N ASP A 63 3.66 -11.00 11.16
CA ASP A 63 4.76 -10.68 12.09
C ASP A 63 4.47 -9.44 12.97
N GLY A 64 3.27 -8.88 12.80
CA GLY A 64 2.71 -7.65 13.36
C GLY A 64 3.41 -6.34 13.03
N SER A 65 4.29 -6.33 12.02
CA SER A 65 4.65 -5.08 11.34
C SER A 65 3.37 -4.45 10.77
N VAL A 66 3.35 -3.12 10.65
CA VAL A 66 2.21 -2.39 10.08
C VAL A 66 2.54 -1.95 8.67
N LEU A 67 1.67 -2.31 7.74
CA LEU A 67 1.69 -1.89 6.34
C LEU A 67 0.63 -0.82 6.12
N TYR A 68 0.98 0.23 5.41
CA TYR A 68 0.02 1.20 4.87
C TYR A 68 -0.08 1.03 3.35
N ALA A 69 -1.30 1.12 2.82
CA ALA A 69 -1.55 1.22 1.38
C ALA A 69 -2.47 2.40 1.10
N ASP A 70 -2.09 3.27 0.16
CA ASP A 70 -2.95 4.35 -0.31
C ASP A 70 -3.95 3.85 -1.36
N SER A 71 -4.85 4.74 -1.80
CA SER A 71 -5.85 4.42 -2.82
C SER A 71 -5.29 4.47 -4.25
N GLU A 72 -4.11 5.08 -4.41
CA GLU A 72 -3.39 5.36 -5.65
C GLU A 72 -2.50 4.20 -6.08
N GLY A 73 -2.40 3.15 -5.26
CA GLY A 73 -1.66 1.94 -5.55
C GLY A 73 -0.22 1.95 -5.05
N SER A 74 0.10 2.74 -4.02
CA SER A 74 1.38 2.69 -3.29
C SER A 74 1.21 1.98 -1.95
N ALA A 75 2.20 1.20 -1.52
CA ALA A 75 2.19 0.55 -0.21
C ALA A 75 3.61 0.41 0.38
N GLY A 76 3.69 0.43 1.70
CA GLY A 76 4.94 0.21 2.43
C GLY A 76 4.75 0.01 3.92
N LEU A 77 5.74 -0.62 4.56
CA LEU A 77 5.76 -0.75 6.01
C LEU A 77 5.95 0.63 6.64
N VAL A 78 5.14 0.92 7.65
CA VAL A 78 5.16 2.18 8.42
C VAL A 78 5.58 1.96 9.88
N GLY A 79 5.88 0.72 10.26
CA GLY A 79 6.48 0.37 11.55
C GLY A 79 6.66 -1.14 11.71
N SER A 80 7.54 -1.54 12.62
CA SER A 80 7.79 -2.93 13.01
C SER A 80 6.72 -3.51 13.96
N GLY A 81 5.82 -2.65 14.43
CA GLY A 81 4.72 -2.97 15.33
C GLY A 81 3.69 -1.83 15.31
N PHE A 82 2.51 -2.08 15.85
CA PHE A 82 1.45 -1.06 15.88
C PHE A 82 1.85 0.18 16.68
N ASP A 83 2.41 0.00 17.88
CA ASP A 83 2.82 1.12 18.73
C ASP A 83 3.83 2.02 18.02
N GLU A 84 4.85 1.44 17.37
CA GLU A 84 5.87 2.18 16.61
C GLU A 84 5.24 2.90 15.40
N ALA A 85 4.41 2.21 14.61
CA ALA A 85 3.75 2.80 13.46
C ALA A 85 2.84 3.97 13.85
N PHE A 86 2.09 3.83 14.94
CA PHE A 86 1.19 4.86 15.42
C PHE A 86 1.96 6.04 16.04
N GLU A 87 3.07 5.79 16.72
CA GLU A 87 3.98 6.84 17.20
C GLU A 87 4.59 7.65 16.04
N ILE A 88 5.04 6.98 14.97
CA ILE A 88 5.52 7.61 13.74
C ILE A 88 4.42 8.47 13.12
N LEU A 89 3.20 7.94 13.00
CA LEU A 89 2.05 8.66 12.44
C LEU A 89 1.79 9.97 13.18
N ILE A 90 1.66 9.94 14.51
CA ILE A 90 1.33 11.14 15.28
C ILE A 90 2.51 12.10 15.39
N GLY A 91 3.74 11.57 15.41
CA GLY A 91 4.95 12.35 15.62
C GLY A 91 5.49 13.02 14.36
N LEU A 92 5.23 12.43 13.18
CA LEU A 92 5.56 13.04 11.88
C LEU A 92 4.34 13.69 11.20
N GLY A 93 3.14 13.42 11.70
CA GLY A 93 1.87 13.89 11.15
C GLY A 93 1.65 15.39 11.34
N GLY A 94 1.14 16.04 10.30
CA GLY A 94 0.57 17.38 10.35
C GLY A 94 1.46 18.52 9.83
N GLU A 95 2.77 18.39 9.66
CA GLU A 95 3.64 19.58 9.52
C GLU A 95 3.86 20.15 8.10
N ASP A 96 3.65 19.40 7.02
CA ASP A 96 4.18 19.84 5.70
C ASP A 96 3.15 20.47 4.74
N ASP A 97 1.85 20.32 4.98
CA ASP A 97 0.78 20.90 4.14
C ASP A 97 0.05 22.08 4.82
N ARG A 98 0.51 22.53 6.00
CA ARG A 98 -0.17 23.59 6.78
C ARG A 98 0.34 24.96 6.39
N ASP A 99 -0.58 25.83 5.99
CA ASP A 99 -0.40 27.27 6.17
C ASP A 99 -0.43 27.55 7.69
N GLU A 100 0.39 28.49 8.20
CA GLU A 100 0.52 28.81 9.64
C GLU A 100 -0.84 29.06 10.36
N GLU A 101 -1.89 29.45 9.61
CA GLU A 101 -3.26 29.66 10.12
C GLU A 101 -3.98 28.34 10.52
N GLU A 102 -3.57 27.17 10.02
CA GLU A 102 -4.21 25.88 10.31
C GLU A 102 -3.71 25.20 11.60
N GLU A 103 -2.51 25.54 12.08
CA GLU A 103 -1.95 25.01 13.34
C GLU A 103 -2.77 25.43 14.56
N GLU A 104 -3.23 26.68 14.58
CA GLU A 104 -4.07 27.21 15.66
C GLU A 104 -5.51 26.64 15.61
N TYR A 105 -5.97 26.22 14.43
CA TYR A 105 -7.36 25.82 14.22
C TYR A 105 -7.68 24.38 14.67
N TYR A 106 -6.70 23.47 14.70
CA TYR A 106 -6.94 22.04 14.94
C TYR A 106 -6.30 21.45 16.20
N GLY A 107 -5.51 22.22 16.96
CA GLY A 107 -4.97 21.76 18.25
C GLY A 107 -4.09 20.52 18.15
N TYR A 108 -3.39 20.33 17.03
CA TYR A 108 -2.53 19.17 16.75
C TYR A 108 -1.57 18.85 17.89
N GLU A 109 -0.86 19.86 18.42
CA GLU A 109 0.11 19.65 19.50
C GLU A 109 -0.55 19.19 20.79
N ALA A 110 -1.75 19.70 21.10
CA ALA A 110 -2.51 19.26 22.27
C ALA A 110 -2.98 17.80 22.09
N ALA A 111 -3.51 17.45 20.91
CA ALA A 111 -3.92 16.09 20.58
C ALA A 111 -2.73 15.11 20.59
N ARG A 112 -1.60 15.51 20.00
CA ARG A 112 -0.33 14.77 19.97
C ARG A 112 0.19 14.50 21.38
N ALA A 113 0.22 15.53 22.23
CA ALA A 113 0.65 15.41 23.62
C ALA A 113 -0.29 14.49 24.43
N GLU A 114 -1.61 14.64 24.26
CA GLU A 114 -2.59 13.78 24.93
C GLU A 114 -2.44 12.31 24.52
N LEU A 115 -2.37 12.02 23.22
CA LEU A 115 -2.18 10.66 22.71
C LEU A 115 -0.86 10.06 23.21
N ARG A 116 0.25 10.80 23.14
CA ARG A 116 1.54 10.29 23.64
C ARG A 116 1.48 9.88 25.10
N VAL A 117 0.94 10.75 25.96
CA VAL A 117 0.82 10.47 27.40
C VAL A 117 -0.11 9.30 27.65
N ALA A 118 -1.28 9.27 27.00
CA ALA A 118 -2.29 8.24 27.22
C ALA A 118 -1.85 6.85 26.71
N LEU A 119 -1.08 6.80 25.62
CA LEU A 119 -0.59 5.56 25.02
C LEU A 119 0.77 5.12 25.59
N GLY A 120 1.40 5.96 26.43
CA GLY A 120 2.69 5.66 27.04
C GLY A 120 3.87 5.68 26.05
N PHE A 121 3.76 6.47 24.98
CA PHE A 121 4.85 6.59 24.01
C PHE A 121 6.01 7.42 24.56
N PRO A 122 7.26 7.07 24.22
CA PRO A 122 8.41 7.88 24.57
C PRO A 122 8.41 9.21 23.81
N GLU A 123 9.13 10.18 24.37
CA GLU A 123 9.49 11.40 23.66
C GLU A 123 10.68 11.11 22.74
N ARG A 124 10.39 10.77 21.48
CA ARG A 124 11.38 10.66 20.41
C ARG A 124 11.47 11.94 19.59
N SER A 125 12.67 12.25 19.10
CA SER A 125 12.86 13.36 18.17
C SER A 125 12.26 13.03 16.80
N ARG A 126 12.06 14.06 15.96
CA ARG A 126 11.58 13.88 14.59
C ARG A 126 12.55 13.00 13.79
N GLU A 127 13.85 13.24 13.93
CA GLU A 127 14.91 12.49 13.24
C GLU A 127 14.90 11.02 13.63
N GLU A 128 14.64 10.70 14.90
CA GLU A 128 14.52 9.32 15.37
C GLU A 128 13.30 8.63 14.75
N LEU A 129 12.15 9.31 14.69
CA LEU A 129 10.94 8.78 14.05
C LEU A 129 11.10 8.60 12.54
N GLU A 130 11.79 9.52 11.86
CA GLU A 130 12.13 9.38 10.44
C GLU A 130 13.06 8.19 10.21
N ALA A 131 14.08 8.00 11.06
CA ALA A 131 14.96 6.83 10.97
C ALA A 131 14.22 5.50 11.21
N LEU A 132 13.24 5.47 12.12
CA LEU A 132 12.39 4.29 12.33
C LEU A 132 11.51 4.01 11.10
N LEU A 133 10.93 5.06 10.50
CA LEU A 133 10.14 4.93 9.27
C LEU A 133 11.00 4.42 8.11
N ASP A 134 12.19 4.99 7.89
CA ASP A 134 13.13 4.54 6.86
C ASP A 134 13.51 3.07 7.06
N ALA A 135 13.78 2.66 8.30
CA ALA A 135 14.09 1.28 8.64
C ALA A 135 12.91 0.33 8.38
N ALA A 136 11.67 0.75 8.65
CA ALA A 136 10.47 0.00 8.33
C ALA A 136 10.30 -0.13 6.80
N GLN A 137 10.39 0.97 6.06
CA GLN A 137 10.22 0.99 4.61
C GLN A 137 11.27 0.14 3.88
N ALA A 138 12.52 0.15 4.33
CA ALA A 138 13.59 -0.69 3.79
C ALA A 138 13.31 -2.20 3.96
N ARG A 139 12.46 -2.59 4.92
CA ARG A 139 12.03 -3.99 5.11
C ARG A 139 10.83 -4.37 4.23
N THR A 140 10.14 -3.40 3.62
CA THR A 140 8.94 -3.68 2.80
C THR A 140 9.24 -4.70 1.71
N TRP A 141 10.40 -4.55 1.07
CA TRP A 141 10.83 -5.45 0.01
C TRP A 141 11.83 -6.51 0.52
N PRO A 142 11.70 -7.79 0.14
CA PRO A 142 10.69 -8.32 -0.79
C PRO A 142 9.40 -8.79 -0.11
N ASP A 143 9.41 -9.12 1.18
CA ASP A 143 8.39 -10.00 1.77
C ASP A 143 7.04 -9.34 2.07
N PHE A 144 7.03 -8.02 2.25
CA PHE A 144 5.84 -7.23 2.56
C PHE A 144 5.30 -6.45 1.35
N LEU A 145 5.79 -6.77 0.15
CA LEU A 145 5.25 -6.18 -1.06
C LEU A 145 3.78 -6.57 -1.22
N LEU A 146 2.92 -5.56 -1.25
CA LEU A 146 1.48 -5.73 -1.43
C LEU A 146 1.17 -6.01 -2.89
N LEU A 147 0.33 -7.02 -3.13
CA LEU A 147 -0.19 -7.37 -4.45
C LEU A 147 -1.69 -7.20 -4.44
N ASN A 148 -2.24 -6.62 -5.51
CA ASN A 148 -3.62 -6.85 -5.89
C ASN A 148 -3.81 -8.36 -6.10
N ALA A 149 -4.76 -8.96 -5.40
CA ALA A 149 -4.95 -10.42 -5.38
C ALA A 149 -5.55 -10.96 -6.68
N GLU A 150 -6.33 -10.14 -7.40
CA GLU A 150 -6.97 -10.49 -8.66
C GLU A 150 -6.01 -10.32 -9.84
N GLU A 151 -5.41 -9.14 -9.96
CA GLU A 151 -4.52 -8.80 -11.08
C GLU A 151 -3.09 -9.31 -10.89
N GLY A 152 -2.69 -9.60 -9.65
CA GLY A 152 -1.31 -9.96 -9.31
C GLY A 152 -0.32 -8.79 -9.44
N CYS A 153 -0.82 -7.57 -9.65
CA CYS A 153 -0.04 -6.35 -9.76
C CYS A 153 0.50 -5.94 -8.37
N ALA A 154 1.80 -5.72 -8.28
CA ALA A 154 2.40 -5.14 -7.08
C ALA A 154 2.05 -3.65 -6.92
N TYR A 155 1.83 -3.21 -5.71
CA TYR A 155 1.76 -1.78 -5.38
C TYR A 155 3.13 -1.13 -5.59
N GLU A 156 3.15 0.16 -5.91
CA GLU A 156 4.36 0.97 -5.92
C GLU A 156 4.91 1.07 -4.49
N LEU A 157 6.24 0.96 -4.33
CA LEU A 157 6.84 0.98 -3.00
C LEU A 157 6.80 2.40 -2.42
N ILE A 158 6.28 2.51 -1.21
CA ILE A 158 6.46 3.68 -0.36
C ILE A 158 7.83 3.55 0.31
N GLY A 159 8.73 4.50 0.01
CA GLY A 159 10.08 4.55 0.57
C GLY A 159 11.18 4.44 -0.48
N PRO A 160 12.41 4.06 -0.08
CA PRO A 160 13.52 3.95 -1.02
C PRO A 160 13.27 2.83 -2.04
N PRO A 161 13.82 2.96 -3.27
CA PRO A 161 13.75 1.89 -4.25
C PRO A 161 14.42 0.62 -3.71
N PRO A 162 13.93 -0.57 -4.08
CA PRO A 162 14.51 -1.81 -3.62
C PRO A 162 15.93 -1.96 -4.18
N PRO A 163 16.82 -2.68 -3.48
CA PRO A 163 18.11 -3.02 -4.05
C PRO A 163 17.91 -3.82 -5.34
N PRO A 164 18.85 -3.72 -6.28
CA PRO A 164 18.70 -4.40 -7.56
C PRO A 164 18.69 -5.92 -7.39
N LEU A 165 17.94 -6.60 -8.27
CA LEU A 165 17.63 -8.01 -8.13
C LEU A 165 18.86 -8.92 -8.04
N TRP A 166 19.95 -8.56 -8.74
CA TRP A 166 21.21 -9.31 -8.74
C TRP A 166 21.90 -9.40 -7.38
N GLU A 167 21.65 -8.46 -6.47
CA GLU A 167 22.18 -8.53 -5.11
C GLU A 167 21.48 -9.60 -4.26
N ARG A 168 20.27 -10.03 -4.66
CA ARG A 168 19.49 -11.04 -3.95
C ARG A 168 19.44 -12.39 -4.66
N VAL A 169 19.76 -12.45 -5.94
CA VAL A 169 19.76 -13.70 -6.73
C VAL A 169 21.20 -14.23 -6.84
N PRO A 170 21.60 -15.19 -5.99
CA PRO A 170 22.95 -15.72 -6.02
C PRO A 170 23.21 -16.46 -7.34
N VAL A 171 24.38 -16.26 -7.93
CA VAL A 171 24.83 -17.01 -9.11
C VAL A 171 25.81 -18.10 -8.66
N PRO A 172 25.50 -19.40 -8.84
CA PRO A 172 26.45 -20.46 -8.51
C PRO A 172 27.76 -20.29 -9.29
N GLY A 173 28.88 -20.18 -8.58
CA GLY A 173 30.19 -19.95 -9.20
C GLY A 173 30.54 -18.48 -9.49
N GLY A 174 29.67 -17.54 -9.09
CA GLY A 174 29.83 -16.11 -9.36
C GLY A 174 29.25 -15.69 -10.71
N PHE A 175 29.09 -14.38 -10.89
CA PHE A 175 28.67 -13.79 -12.16
C PHE A 175 29.90 -13.20 -12.87
N GLU A 176 30.11 -13.57 -14.13
CA GLU A 176 31.21 -13.02 -14.93
C GLU A 176 30.73 -11.75 -15.64
N GLY A 177 31.32 -10.60 -15.30
CA GLY A 177 30.94 -9.29 -15.84
C GLY A 177 30.28 -8.38 -14.81
N ASP A 178 29.83 -7.21 -15.28
CA ASP A 178 29.09 -6.27 -14.45
C ASP A 178 27.61 -6.68 -14.40
N PRO A 179 27.07 -7.10 -13.25
CA PRO A 179 25.68 -7.51 -13.15
C PRO A 179 24.69 -6.36 -13.38
N ALA A 180 25.10 -5.11 -13.18
CA ALA A 180 24.26 -3.94 -13.44
C ALA A 180 24.09 -3.66 -14.95
N SER A 181 25.00 -4.19 -15.78
CA SER A 181 24.91 -4.09 -17.24
C SER A 181 23.95 -5.11 -17.85
N GLU A 182 23.50 -6.10 -17.07
CA GLU A 182 22.54 -7.10 -17.54
C GLU A 182 21.09 -6.59 -17.52
N PRO A 183 20.27 -6.97 -18.51
CA PRO A 183 18.85 -6.66 -18.49
C PRO A 183 18.13 -7.27 -17.28
N LEU A 184 17.11 -6.58 -16.75
CA LEU A 184 16.32 -7.02 -15.60
C LEU A 184 15.69 -8.42 -15.78
N TYR A 185 15.34 -8.80 -17.01
CA TYR A 185 14.78 -10.13 -17.29
C TYR A 185 15.78 -11.26 -16.98
N THR A 186 17.10 -11.04 -17.15
CA THR A 186 18.15 -12.02 -16.82
C THR A 186 18.04 -12.45 -15.36
N TRP A 187 17.91 -11.47 -14.48
CA TRP A 187 17.81 -11.70 -13.04
C TRP A 187 16.45 -12.26 -12.63
N THR A 188 15.39 -11.85 -13.33
CA THR A 188 14.03 -12.33 -13.08
C THR A 188 13.90 -13.81 -13.46
N ASP A 189 14.42 -14.21 -14.61
CA ASP A 189 14.45 -15.60 -15.07
C ASP A 189 15.30 -16.47 -14.15
N LEU A 190 16.44 -15.96 -13.69
CA LEU A 190 17.28 -16.68 -12.72
C LEU A 190 16.58 -16.84 -11.37
N ALA A 191 15.88 -15.81 -10.88
CA ALA A 191 15.05 -15.92 -9.68
C ALA A 191 13.97 -17.00 -9.85
N LEU A 192 13.28 -17.03 -11.00
CA LEU A 192 12.29 -18.06 -11.31
C LEU A 192 12.91 -19.46 -11.37
N ALA A 193 14.06 -19.62 -12.02
CA ALA A 193 14.77 -20.90 -12.11
C ALA A 193 15.22 -21.42 -10.74
N GLN A 194 15.44 -20.52 -9.78
CA GLN A 194 15.77 -20.85 -8.39
C GLN A 194 14.54 -21.05 -7.49
N GLY A 195 13.33 -21.03 -8.05
CA GLY A 195 12.07 -21.13 -7.29
C GLY A 195 11.74 -19.87 -6.49
N ARG A 196 12.42 -18.75 -6.73
CA ARG A 196 12.20 -17.45 -6.07
C ARG A 196 11.14 -16.62 -6.80
N THR A 197 10.00 -17.23 -7.07
CA THR A 197 8.89 -16.62 -7.84
C THR A 197 8.40 -15.32 -7.24
N ASN A 198 8.38 -15.22 -5.91
CA ASN A 198 7.97 -14.01 -5.19
C ASN A 198 8.94 -12.84 -5.40
N LEU A 199 10.24 -13.13 -5.36
CA LEU A 199 11.29 -12.14 -5.64
C LEU A 199 11.23 -11.68 -7.11
N ALA A 200 10.96 -12.59 -8.05
CA ALA A 200 10.75 -12.28 -9.46
C ALA A 200 9.52 -11.38 -9.69
N ARG A 201 8.39 -11.68 -9.03
CA ARG A 201 7.17 -10.84 -9.07
C ARG A 201 7.43 -9.44 -8.52
N ALA A 202 8.20 -9.35 -7.43
CA ALA A 202 8.49 -8.10 -6.77
C ALA A 202 9.40 -7.16 -7.57
N ALA A 203 10.23 -7.71 -8.45
CA ALA A 203 11.23 -6.94 -9.20
C ALA A 203 10.73 -6.40 -10.53
N HIS A 204 9.62 -6.89 -11.08
CA HIS A 204 9.25 -6.58 -12.47
C HIS A 204 7.75 -6.27 -12.67
N PRO A 205 7.36 -4.99 -12.77
CA PRO A 205 5.98 -4.57 -13.07
C PRO A 205 5.44 -5.09 -14.41
N ALA A 206 6.29 -5.48 -15.37
CA ALA A 206 5.86 -6.01 -16.68
C ALA A 206 5.91 -7.55 -16.84
N VAL A 207 6.38 -8.32 -15.84
CA VAL A 207 6.27 -9.80 -15.84
C VAL A 207 4.89 -10.24 -15.31
N ARG A 208 4.06 -9.24 -14.98
CA ARG A 208 2.77 -9.24 -14.28
C ARG A 208 1.63 -10.07 -14.88
N ARG A 209 1.70 -10.60 -16.11
CA ARG A 209 0.54 -11.29 -16.73
C ARG A 209 0.67 -12.80 -16.93
N ASP A 210 1.89 -13.34 -16.99
CA ASP A 210 2.10 -14.73 -17.44
C ASP A 210 2.70 -15.66 -16.37
N LEU A 211 2.97 -15.15 -15.15
CA LEU A 211 3.44 -16.01 -14.07
C LEU A 211 2.29 -16.78 -13.43
N PRO A 212 2.40 -18.13 -13.31
CA PRO A 212 1.37 -18.93 -12.65
C PRO A 212 1.17 -18.42 -11.22
N GLY A 213 -0.10 -18.27 -10.81
CA GLY A 213 -0.50 -17.90 -9.45
C GLY A 213 0.25 -18.71 -8.37
N PRO A 214 0.36 -18.21 -7.13
CA PRO A 214 0.98 -19.00 -6.07
C PRO A 214 0.23 -20.34 -5.99
N GLY A 215 0.94 -21.43 -6.31
CA GLY A 215 0.40 -22.77 -6.12
C GLY A 215 0.06 -22.97 -4.64
N PRO A 216 -0.95 -23.78 -4.30
CA PRO A 216 -1.22 -24.11 -2.91
C PRO A 216 0.08 -24.61 -2.26
N ALA A 217 0.42 -24.06 -1.10
CA ALA A 217 1.63 -24.40 -0.35
C ALA A 217 1.79 -25.93 -0.31
N ALA A 218 2.82 -26.43 -0.98
CA ALA A 218 3.05 -27.86 -1.11
C ALA A 218 3.31 -28.44 0.29
N ALA A 219 2.34 -29.16 0.83
CA ALA A 219 2.50 -29.94 2.03
C ALA A 219 3.61 -30.99 1.82
N GLY A 220 4.76 -30.76 2.44
CA GLY A 220 5.70 -31.79 2.92
C GLY A 220 5.98 -32.99 2.01
N GLY A 221 6.46 -32.78 0.78
CA GLY A 221 7.06 -33.83 -0.04
C GLY A 221 8.58 -33.88 0.18
N ARG A 222 9.11 -34.95 0.78
CA ARG A 222 10.56 -35.17 0.94
C ARG A 222 11.27 -35.20 -0.43
N PRO A 223 12.46 -34.59 -0.58
CA PRO A 223 13.21 -34.66 -1.82
C PRO A 223 13.87 -36.04 -1.99
N HIS A 224 13.65 -36.67 -3.15
CA HIS A 224 14.46 -37.80 -3.62
C HIS A 224 15.82 -37.28 -4.14
N PRO A 225 16.93 -38.02 -3.93
CA PRO A 225 18.24 -37.61 -4.43
C PRO A 225 18.34 -37.77 -5.96
N PRO A 226 19.06 -36.89 -6.67
CA PRO A 226 19.26 -37.03 -8.10
C PRO A 226 20.29 -38.12 -8.42
N GLY A 227 19.89 -39.05 -9.29
CA GLY A 227 20.79 -40.02 -9.91
C GLY A 227 21.73 -39.35 -10.92
N HIS A 228 22.98 -39.78 -10.91
CA HIS A 228 24.00 -39.36 -11.86
C HIS A 228 23.64 -39.77 -13.30
N GLY A 229 23.72 -38.82 -14.23
CA GLY A 229 23.51 -39.09 -15.65
C GLY A 229 23.88 -37.92 -16.55
N ARG A 230 25.16 -37.88 -16.94
CA ARG A 230 25.77 -37.39 -18.19
C ARG A 230 25.27 -36.08 -18.83
N THR A 231 26.26 -35.21 -18.99
CA THR A 231 26.42 -34.12 -19.97
C THR A 231 25.95 -34.48 -21.37
N ASP A 232 25.20 -33.57 -22.01
CA ASP A 232 25.50 -33.08 -23.37
C ASP A 232 24.64 -31.86 -23.75
N ALA A 233 25.35 -30.85 -24.28
CA ALA A 233 24.94 -29.84 -25.26
C ALA A 233 23.53 -29.22 -25.22
N ALA A 234 23.47 -27.93 -24.86
CA ALA A 234 22.50 -26.99 -25.44
C ALA A 234 23.08 -25.57 -25.51
N ARG A 235 23.97 -25.35 -26.48
CA ARG A 235 24.33 -24.03 -27.00
C ARG A 235 23.48 -23.85 -28.26
N GLY A 236 22.51 -22.92 -28.25
CA GLY A 236 21.80 -22.56 -29.47
C GLY A 236 20.45 -21.87 -29.28
N GLN A 237 20.34 -20.70 -29.92
CA GLN A 237 19.11 -20.11 -30.47
C GLN A 237 18.19 -19.30 -29.54
N LEU A 238 18.60 -18.05 -29.26
CA LEU A 238 17.65 -16.94 -29.20
C LEU A 238 17.57 -16.31 -30.60
N GLY A 239 16.66 -16.87 -31.40
CA GLY A 239 16.30 -16.38 -32.73
C GLY A 239 15.21 -15.32 -32.64
N ALA A 240 15.39 -14.24 -33.40
CA ALA A 240 14.54 -13.07 -33.49
C ALA A 240 13.07 -13.34 -33.87
N CYS A 241 12.15 -12.60 -33.26
CA CYS A 241 10.84 -12.30 -33.86
C CYS A 241 10.58 -10.79 -33.84
N ARG A 242 10.66 -10.19 -35.03
CA ARG A 242 10.23 -8.83 -35.35
C ARG A 242 8.83 -8.91 -36.00
N ARG A 243 7.90 -8.10 -35.47
CA ARG A 243 6.68 -7.49 -36.06
C ARG A 243 5.71 -8.34 -36.90
N ALA A 244 4.42 -8.24 -36.55
CA ALA A 244 3.36 -7.87 -37.50
C ALA A 244 2.19 -7.20 -36.75
N ALA A 245 1.77 -6.02 -37.23
CA ALA A 245 0.48 -5.40 -36.93
C ALA A 245 -0.58 -5.86 -37.96
N PRO A 246 -1.86 -5.80 -37.62
CA PRO A 246 -2.81 -5.03 -38.42
C PRO A 246 -3.74 -4.20 -37.52
N GLY A 247 -4.23 -3.00 -37.89
CA GLY A 247 -4.91 -2.68 -39.15
C GLY A 247 -6.41 -2.88 -38.93
N GLY A 248 -7.12 -1.80 -38.59
CA GLY A 248 -8.46 -1.82 -37.98
C GLY A 248 -9.66 -2.01 -38.90
N ALA A 249 -10.85 -1.98 -38.29
CA ALA A 249 -12.11 -1.56 -38.92
C ALA A 249 -13.17 -1.26 -37.85
N ARG A 250 -13.77 -0.06 -37.93
CA ARG A 250 -15.06 0.30 -37.32
C ARG A 250 -16.21 -0.31 -38.12
N PRO A 251 -17.40 -0.41 -37.54
CA PRO A 251 -18.53 0.23 -38.20
C PRO A 251 -19.41 1.05 -37.26
N ALA A 252 -20.17 1.95 -37.89
CA ALA A 252 -21.04 2.94 -37.28
C ALA A 252 -22.52 2.48 -37.24
N SER A 253 -23.21 3.01 -36.23
CA SER A 253 -24.62 3.47 -36.18
C SER A 253 -25.78 2.54 -36.57
N ALA A 254 -26.76 2.47 -35.66
CA ALA A 254 -28.18 2.46 -36.00
C ALA A 254 -28.97 3.35 -35.02
N ARG A 255 -29.91 4.11 -35.59
CA ARG A 255 -30.82 5.10 -34.97
C ARG A 255 -32.14 4.46 -34.54
N GLY A 256 -32.84 5.11 -33.61
CA GLY A 256 -34.29 5.06 -33.37
C GLY A 256 -34.59 5.61 -31.97
N ALA A 257 -35.03 6.86 -31.77
CA ALA A 257 -36.41 7.37 -31.86
C ALA A 257 -37.38 6.58 -30.95
N ALA A 258 -38.30 7.14 -30.15
CA ALA A 258 -38.75 8.47 -29.74
C ALA A 258 -39.73 8.23 -28.57
N GLY A 259 -39.98 9.21 -27.70
CA GLY A 259 -41.03 9.07 -26.68
C GLY A 259 -41.08 10.24 -25.70
N ASP A 260 -41.84 11.28 -26.08
CA ASP A 260 -42.17 12.48 -25.33
C ASP A 260 -43.54 12.30 -24.60
N ALA A 261 -43.68 12.94 -23.42
CA ALA A 261 -44.88 13.27 -22.64
C ALA A 261 -44.57 13.16 -21.14
N GLY A 262 -44.82 14.12 -20.25
CA GLY A 262 -45.57 15.37 -20.35
C GLY A 262 -45.47 16.14 -19.02
N ARG A 263 -45.68 17.45 -19.11
CA ARG A 263 -45.77 18.44 -18.02
C ARG A 263 -47.07 18.33 -17.22
N LEU A 264 -47.04 18.81 -15.97
CA LEU A 264 -47.96 19.74 -15.27
C LEU A 264 -47.41 19.92 -13.81
N ARG A 265 -47.00 21.08 -13.26
CA ARG A 265 -47.70 22.33 -12.88
C ARG A 265 -48.95 22.05 -12.03
N ASP A 266 -49.19 22.55 -10.81
CA ASP A 266 -48.96 23.85 -10.13
C ASP A 266 -48.97 23.63 -8.57
N ALA A 267 -48.14 24.30 -7.75
CA ALA A 267 -48.31 25.57 -7.01
C ALA A 267 -49.19 25.55 -5.72
N VAL A 268 -48.78 26.40 -4.74
CA VAL A 268 -49.58 27.11 -3.69
C VAL A 268 -49.30 26.73 -2.20
N THR A 269 -48.46 27.58 -1.57
CA THR A 269 -48.70 28.36 -0.32
C THR A 269 -48.33 27.81 1.09
N GLU A 270 -47.35 28.48 1.70
CA GLU A 270 -47.02 28.64 3.15
C GLU A 270 -48.14 29.36 3.95
N PRO A 271 -48.13 29.55 5.31
CA PRO A 271 -47.01 29.43 6.28
C PRO A 271 -47.37 28.76 7.63
N GLY A 272 -46.36 28.49 8.47
CA GLY A 272 -46.59 28.13 9.87
C GLY A 272 -45.33 27.82 10.66
N ALA A 273 -44.83 28.83 11.38
CA ALA A 273 -43.67 28.75 12.26
C ALA A 273 -43.85 27.75 13.42
N SER A 274 -42.85 26.91 13.66
CA SER A 274 -42.44 26.50 15.03
C SER A 274 -41.00 26.01 14.99
N GLY A 275 -40.18 26.54 15.90
CA GLY A 275 -38.74 26.40 15.89
C GLY A 275 -38.26 24.96 16.11
N GLN A 276 -37.33 24.54 15.26
CA GLN A 276 -36.42 23.44 15.52
C GLN A 276 -35.00 23.97 15.68
N PRO A 277 -34.17 23.29 16.51
CA PRO A 277 -32.80 23.71 16.78
C PRO A 277 -31.99 23.60 15.50
N THR A 278 -31.15 24.60 15.25
CA THR A 278 -30.17 24.61 14.17
C THR A 278 -29.22 23.42 14.37
N SER A 279 -29.47 22.34 13.67
CA SER A 279 -28.48 21.33 13.32
C SER A 279 -27.42 22.04 12.48
N GLY A 280 -26.35 22.48 13.12
CA GLY A 280 -25.13 22.90 12.45
C GLY A 280 -24.58 21.70 11.71
N SER A 281 -24.90 21.60 10.42
CA SER A 281 -24.19 20.75 9.47
C SER A 281 -22.75 21.25 9.43
N VAL A 282 -21.89 20.69 10.27
CA VAL A 282 -20.45 20.73 10.06
C VAL A 282 -20.22 19.96 8.76
N ARG A 283 -20.07 20.70 7.66
CA ARG A 283 -19.40 20.14 6.50
C ARG A 283 -17.97 19.90 6.95
N ALA A 284 -17.66 18.66 7.28
CA ALA A 284 -16.28 18.18 7.27
C ALA A 284 -15.78 18.37 5.84
N GLY A 285 -15.14 19.52 5.60
CA GLY A 285 -14.33 19.72 4.42
C GLY A 285 -13.11 18.82 4.57
N GLY A 286 -13.26 17.54 4.25
CA GLY A 286 -12.17 16.58 4.25
C GLY A 286 -11.18 16.94 3.17
N ARG A 287 -10.19 17.76 3.52
CA ARG A 287 -8.90 17.72 2.85
C ARG A 287 -8.07 16.72 3.62
N SER A 288 -7.77 15.58 2.99
CA SER A 288 -6.81 14.61 3.50
C SER A 288 -5.43 15.28 3.46
N GLY A 289 -4.90 15.65 4.62
CA GLY A 289 -3.49 16.01 4.71
C GLY A 289 -2.66 14.80 4.27
N ARG A 290 -1.64 15.00 3.44
CA ARG A 290 -0.80 13.88 3.00
C ARG A 290 -0.14 13.22 4.20
N LYS A 291 -0.09 11.89 4.20
CA LYS A 291 0.60 11.15 5.26
C LYS A 291 2.10 11.39 5.18
N PRO A 292 2.83 11.30 6.31
CA PRO A 292 4.25 11.59 6.34
C PRO A 292 5.10 10.79 5.34
N TRP A 293 4.65 9.58 5.02
CA TRP A 293 5.31 8.63 4.12
C TRP A 293 4.84 8.71 2.66
N GLU A 294 3.80 9.47 2.33
CA GLU A 294 3.33 9.65 0.94
C GLU A 294 4.18 10.65 0.14
N ARG A 295 5.22 11.22 0.76
CA ARG A 295 6.11 12.22 0.17
C ARG A 295 7.14 11.57 -0.76
N ARG A 296 6.79 11.44 -2.04
CA ARG A 296 7.64 10.86 -3.10
C ARG A 296 8.93 11.63 -3.37
N ASP A 297 8.98 12.93 -3.08
CA ASP A 297 10.15 13.78 -3.36
C ASP A 297 11.37 13.45 -2.50
N ARG A 298 11.21 12.72 -1.38
CA ARG A 298 12.31 12.35 -0.47
C ARG A 298 13.34 11.41 -1.12
N TYR A 299 12.96 10.61 -2.12
CA TYR A 299 13.84 9.61 -2.74
C TYR A 299 14.11 9.86 -4.22
N ALA A 300 13.60 10.94 -4.81
CA ALA A 300 13.82 11.27 -6.22
C ALA A 300 15.25 11.78 -6.55
N ALA A 301 16.13 11.90 -5.54
CA ALA A 301 17.46 12.51 -5.65
C ALA A 301 18.65 11.54 -5.42
N LEU A 302 18.41 10.24 -5.33
CA LEU A 302 19.45 9.20 -5.23
C LEU A 302 19.51 8.36 -6.51
#